data_AF-A0A2E3KE03-F1
#
_entry.id   AF-A0A2E3KE03-F1
#
_cell.length_a   1.000
_cell.length_b   1.000
_cell.length_c   1.000
_cell.angle_alpha   90.00
_cell.angle_beta   90.00
_cell.angle_gamma   90.00
#
_symmetry.space_group_name_H-M   'P 1'
#
loop_
_entity.id
_entity.type
_entity.pdbx_description
1 polymer ?
#
loop_
_entity_poly.entity_id
_entity_poly.type
_entity_poly.pdbx_seq_one_letter_code
_entity_poly.pdbx_strand_id
1 'polypeptide(L)' 'NGTNTYLANINDGVKRLKDEPNSLVLVSHSKLEDFYSATTKAGITTELIETFNSFNYSKGRNLILNLLVVKNVQN' A
#
# COMPACT_ATOMS: atom_id res chain seq x y z
N ASN A 1 -4.99 4.46 19.95
CA ASN A 1 -4.34 4.96 18.72
C ASN A 1 -3.30 3.96 18.25
N GLY A 2 -3.75 2.90 17.58
CA GLY A 2 -2.87 1.91 16.97
C GLY A 2 -2.99 2.03 15.46
N THR A 3 -1.86 2.32 14.80
CA THR A 3 -1.75 2.27 13.34
C THR A 3 -2.00 0.82 12.92
N ASN A 4 -3.20 0.54 12.40
CA ASN A 4 -3.54 -0.81 12.03
C ASN A 4 -2.80 -1.18 10.73
N THR A 5 -1.71 -1.93 10.86
CA THR A 5 -0.89 -2.36 9.73
C THR A 5 -1.55 -3.56 9.03
N TYR A 6 -2.41 -3.31 8.05
CA TYR A 6 -3.12 -4.35 7.29
C TYR A 6 -2.31 -4.81 6.06
N LEU A 7 -1.25 -5.59 6.31
CA LEU A 7 -0.33 -6.09 5.27
C LEU A 7 -0.60 -7.52 4.77
N ALA A 8 -1.65 -8.20 5.25
CA ALA A 8 -1.89 -9.61 4.93
C ALA A 8 -2.70 -9.81 3.63
N ASN A 9 -3.72 -9.00 3.36
CA ASN A 9 -4.62 -9.14 2.20
C ASN A 9 -4.76 -7.82 1.45
N ILE A 10 -4.26 -7.79 0.20
CA ILE A 10 -4.31 -6.61 -0.68
C ILE A 10 -5.76 -6.14 -0.89
N ASN A 11 -6.70 -7.05 -1.14
CA ASN A 11 -8.07 -6.68 -1.47
C ASN A 11 -8.81 -6.04 -0.28
N ASP A 12 -8.58 -6.53 0.94
CA ASP A 12 -9.20 -5.96 2.14
C ASP A 12 -8.58 -4.61 2.49
N GLY A 13 -7.26 -4.46 2.31
CA GLY A 13 -6.58 -3.18 2.45
C GLY A 13 -7.12 -2.14 1.47
N VAL A 14 -7.19 -2.49 0.18
CA VAL A 14 -7.69 -1.60 -0.89
C VAL A 14 -9.13 -1.15 -0.66
N LYS A 15 -10.01 -2.03 -0.16
CA LYS A 15 -11.40 -1.64 0.17
C LYS A 15 -11.46 -0.47 1.15
N ARG A 16 -10.60 -0.46 2.17
CA ARG A 16 -10.59 0.61 3.19
C ARG A 16 -10.02 1.93 2.68
N LEU A 17 -9.12 1.89 1.69
CA LEU A 17 -8.54 3.11 1.11
C LEU A 17 -9.58 3.99 0.40
N LYS A 18 -10.72 3.41 -0.01
CA LYS A 18 -11.84 4.18 -0.59
C LYS A 18 -12.40 5.20 0.39
N ASP A 19 -12.46 4.84 1.66
CA ASP A 19 -13.11 5.64 2.70
C ASP A 19 -12.15 6.68 3.32
N GLU A 20 -10.85 6.61 3.00
CA GLU A 20 -9.80 7.44 3.61
C GLU A 20 -8.90 8.14 2.56
N PRO A 21 -9.34 9.26 1.96
CA PRO A 21 -8.54 10.04 1.02
C PRO A 21 -7.26 10.59 1.68
N ASN A 22 -6.17 10.69 0.91
CA ASN A 22 -4.84 11.14 1.34
C ASN A 22 -4.11 10.20 2.34
N SER A 23 -4.56 8.96 2.46
CA SER A 23 -3.88 7.95 3.25
C SER A 23 -2.51 7.57 2.65
N LEU A 24 -1.59 7.17 3.52
CA LEU A 24 -0.31 6.58 3.13
C LEU A 24 -0.39 5.05 3.18
N VAL A 25 0.18 4.40 2.18
CA VAL A 25 0.23 2.93 2.09
C VAL A 25 1.65 2.49 1.94
N LEU A 26 2.03 1.48 2.73
CA LEU A 26 3.32 0.83 2.62
C LEU A 26 3.15 -0.57 2.04
N VAL A 27 3.79 -0.84 0.90
CA VAL A 27 3.65 -2.11 0.17
C VAL A 27 5.02 -2.72 -0.11
N SER A 28 5.15 -4.04 0.08
CA SER A 28 6.34 -4.77 -0.38
C SER A 28 6.51 -4.62 -1.88
N HIS A 29 7.72 -4.34 -2.36
CA HIS A 29 7.99 -4.16 -3.78
C HIS A 29 7.55 -5.34 -4.64
N SER A 30 7.71 -6.56 -4.12
CA SER A 30 7.24 -7.79 -4.79
C SER A 30 5.72 -7.88 -4.99
N LYS A 31 4.93 -7.01 -4.35
CA LYS A 31 3.45 -6.99 -4.42
C LYS A 31 2.92 -5.70 -5.06
N LEU A 32 3.80 -4.85 -5.60
CA LEU A 32 3.44 -3.52 -6.08
C LEU A 32 2.49 -3.59 -7.29
N GLU A 33 2.76 -4.48 -8.25
CA GLU A 33 1.90 -4.65 -9.43
C GLU A 33 0.52 -5.20 -9.09
N ASP A 34 0.45 -6.17 -8.17
CA ASP A 34 -0.81 -6.72 -7.65
C ASP A 34 -1.63 -5.63 -6.94
N PHE A 35 -0.95 -4.78 -6.16
CA PHE A 35 -1.57 -3.65 -5.49
C PHE A 35 -2.14 -2.64 -6.49
N TYR A 36 -1.37 -2.23 -7.49
CA TYR A 36 -1.87 -1.31 -8.53
C TYR A 36 -3.05 -1.89 -9.31
N SER A 37 -3.00 -3.18 -9.63
CA SER A 37 -4.10 -3.88 -10.29
C SER A 37 -5.37 -3.85 -9.44
N ALA A 38 -5.26 -4.05 -8.13
CA ALA A 38 -6.38 -4.01 -7.19
C ALA A 38 -6.92 -2.59 -6.99
N THR A 39 -6.06 -1.58 -6.81
CA THR A 39 -6.50 -0.18 -6.65
C THR A 39 -7.18 0.35 -7.92
N THR A 40 -6.65 0.02 -9.10
CA THR A 40 -7.25 0.41 -10.38
C THR A 40 -8.65 -0.18 -10.56
N LYS A 41 -8.83 -1.48 -10.27
CA LYS A 41 -10.16 -2.12 -10.27
C LYS A 41 -11.12 -1.51 -9.25
N ALA A 42 -10.58 -1.00 -8.15
CA ALA A 42 -11.35 -0.32 -7.12
C ALA A 42 -11.65 1.15 -7.45
N GLY A 43 -11.10 1.72 -8.53
CA GLY A 43 -11.27 3.14 -8.85
C GLY A 43 -10.41 4.08 -7.99
N ILE A 44 -9.35 3.57 -7.38
CA ILE A 44 -8.48 4.33 -6.48
C ILE A 44 -7.20 4.70 -7.23
N THR A 45 -6.86 5.98 -7.27
CA THR A 45 -5.56 6.43 -7.78
C THR A 45 -4.55 6.42 -6.64
N THR A 46 -3.35 5.94 -6.92
CA THR A 46 -2.23 6.00 -5.98
C THR A 46 -1.00 6.53 -6.70
N GLU A 47 -0.13 7.18 -5.96
CA GLU A 47 1.15 7.68 -6.47
C GLU A 47 2.28 7.19 -5.58
N LEU A 48 3.33 6.66 -6.20
CA LEU A 48 4.55 6.28 -5.52
C LEU A 48 5.28 7.53 -5.03
N ILE A 49 5.52 7.62 -3.72
CA ILE A 49 6.31 8.69 -3.12
C ILE A 49 7.78 8.28 -3.08
N GLU A 50 8.06 7.11 -2.53
CA GLU A 50 9.42 6.67 -2.25
C GLU A 50 9.54 5.15 -2.24
N THR A 51 10.71 4.64 -2.64
CA THR A 51 11.11 3.25 -2.48
C THR A 51 12.31 3.20 -1.54
N PHE A 52 12.24 2.42 -0.48
CA PHE A 52 13.34 2.30 0.48
C PHE A 52 13.62 0.85 0.88
N ASN A 53 14.89 0.60 1.18
CA ASN A 53 15.34 -0.67 1.74
C ASN A 53 15.02 -0.70 3.23
N SER A 54 14.50 -1.83 3.70
CA SER A 54 14.18 -2.11 5.09
C SER A 54 14.70 -3.49 5.46
N PHE A 55 14.84 -3.76 6.76
CA PHE A 55 15.26 -5.07 7.26
C PHE A 55 14.12 -5.71 8.06
N ASN A 56 13.69 -6.91 7.65
CA ASN A 56 12.75 -7.69 8.44
C ASN A 56 13.49 -8.50 9.49
N TYR A 57 13.61 -7.96 10.70
CA TYR A 57 14.26 -8.62 11.83
C TYR A 57 13.63 -9.99 12.16
N SER A 58 12.30 -10.14 12.05
CA SER A 58 11.62 -11.39 12.37
C SER A 58 11.90 -12.53 11.37
N LYS A 59 12.33 -12.20 10.16
CA LYS A 59 12.62 -13.16 9.08
C LYS A 59 14.09 -13.15 8.65
N GLY A 60 14.93 -12.34 9.30
CA GLY A 60 16.37 -12.23 9.03
C GLY A 60 16.70 -11.86 7.58
N ARG A 61 15.88 -11.02 6.93
CA ARG A 61 16.05 -10.70 5.50
C ARG A 61 15.73 -9.25 5.15
N ASN A 62 16.42 -8.75 4.13
CA ASN A 62 16.11 -7.47 3.50
C ASN A 62 14.70 -7.49 2.88
N LEU A 63 14.03 -6.34 2.93
CA LEU A 63 12.79 -6.06 2.26
C LEU A 63 12.95 -4.74 1.50
N ILE A 64 12.37 -4.68 0.30
CA ILE A 64 12.21 -3.42 -0.42
C ILE A 64 10.75 -3.01 -0.24
N LEU A 65 10.52 -1.80 0.25
CA LEU A 65 9.20 -1.26 0.52
C LEU A 65 8.96 -0.03 -0.35
N ASN A 66 7.71 0.15 -0.77
CA ASN A 66 7.26 1.32 -1.51
C ASN A 66 6.21 2.02 -0.67
N LEU A 67 6.41 3.32 -0.46
CA LEU A 67 5.46 4.21 0.17
C LEU A 67 4.66 4.91 -0.93
N LEU A 68 3.35 4.78 -0.87
CA LEU A 68 2.42 5.40 -1.80
C LEU A 68 1.46 6.33 -1.06
N VAL A 69 1.03 7.40 -1.73
CA VAL A 69 -0.11 8.21 -1.30
C VAL A 69 -1.35 7.80 -2.08
N VAL A 70 -2.47 7.69 -1.38
CA VAL A 70 -3.78 7.49 -1.98
C VAL A 70 -4.34 8.84 -2.40
N LYS A 71 -4.59 8.98 -3.70
CA LYS A 71 -5.29 10.12 -4.28
C LYS A 71 -6.65 9.62 -4.73
N ASN A 72 -7.69 9.80 -3.91
CA ASN A 72 -9.03 9.50 -4.37
C ASN A 72 -9.44 10.57 -5.38
N VAL A 73 -9.46 10.19 -6.66
CA VAL A 73 -10.13 10.96 -7.71
C VAL A 73 -11.14 10.05 -8.36
N GLN A 74 -12.36 10.07 -7.83
CA GLN A 74 -13.56 9.70 -8.59
C GLN A 74 -14.57 10.83 -8.39
N ASN A 75 -14.63 11.71 -9.39
CA ASN A 75 -15.87 12.40 -9.75
C ASN A 75 -16.73 11.42 -10.55
#